data_AF-A0A1L8QTT3-F1
#
_entry.id   AF-A0A1L8QTT3-F1
#
_cell.length_a   1.000
_cell.length_b   1.000
_cell.length_c   1.000
_cell.angle_alpha   90.00
_cell.angle_beta   90.00
_cell.angle_gamma   90.00
#
_symmetry.space_group_name_H-M   'P 1'
#
loop_
_entity.id
_entity.type
_entity.pdbx_description
1 polymer ?
#
loop_
_entity_poly.entity_id
_entity_poly.type
_entity_poly.pdbx_seq_one_letter_code
_entity_poly.pdbx_strand_id
1 'polypeptide(L)' 'MYDFGDIVEMKKPHACQTNRWEIIRMGADIKIKCVKCGQMVMMPRREFEKKMKKILEKA' A
#
# COMPACT_ATOMS: atom_id res chain seq x y z
N MET A 1 -3.84 -6.70 -10.82
CA MET A 1 -4.05 -5.28 -11.13
C MET A 1 -4.68 -4.64 -9.90
N TYR A 2 -4.04 -3.60 -9.37
CA TYR A 2 -4.50 -2.87 -8.17
C TYR A 2 -5.06 -1.51 -8.61
N ASP A 3 -6.05 -1.03 -7.87
CA ASP A 3 -6.80 0.18 -8.16
C ASP A 3 -6.79 1.16 -6.99
N PHE A 4 -7.30 2.37 -7.21
CA PHE A 4 -7.43 3.37 -6.15
C PHE A 4 -8.44 2.88 -5.12
N GLY A 5 -8.09 2.97 -3.83
CA GLY A 5 -8.89 2.45 -2.73
C GLY A 5 -8.60 1.00 -2.35
N ASP A 6 -7.83 0.24 -3.14
CA ASP A 6 -7.50 -1.14 -2.80
C ASP A 6 -6.67 -1.21 -1.50
N ILE A 7 -6.92 -2.26 -0.71
CA ILE A 7 -6.10 -2.58 0.47
C ILE A 7 -5.10 -3.67 0.08
N VAL A 8 -3.82 -3.32 0.16
CA VAL A 8 -2.70 -4.20 -0.16
C VAL A 8 -1.90 -4.58 1.06
N GLU A 9 -1.23 -5.73 0.98
CA GLU A 9 -0.25 -6.17 1.95
C GLU A 9 1.17 -5.96 1.45
N MET A 10 2.02 -5.37 2.28
CA MET A 10 3.45 -5.21 2.02
C MET A 10 4.26 -6.42 2.46
N LYS A 11 5.35 -6.72 1.75
CA LYS A 11 6.31 -7.78 2.12
C LYS A 11 7.05 -7.46 3.42
N LYS A 12 7.42 -6.19 3.62
CA LYS A 12 8.06 -5.76 4.87
C LYS A 12 7.00 -5.51 5.94
N PRO A 13 7.19 -6.03 7.17
CA PRO A 13 6.29 -5.75 8.26
C PRO A 13 6.33 -4.26 8.62
N HIS A 14 5.15 -3.70 8.87
CA HIS A 14 4.98 -2.36 9.39
C HIS A 14 5.02 -2.39 10.92
N ALA A 15 5.55 -1.31 11.51
CA ALA A 15 5.75 -1.19 12.95
C ALA A 15 4.43 -1.33 13.76
N CYS A 16 3.27 -1.02 13.17
CA CYS A 16 1.97 -1.16 13.85
C CYS A 16 1.44 -2.61 13.92
N GLN A 17 2.25 -3.59 13.45
CA GLN A 17 1.92 -5.01 13.33
C GLN A 17 0.74 -5.31 12.39
N THR A 18 0.26 -4.31 11.65
CA THR A 18 -0.82 -4.44 10.69
C THR A 18 -0.30 -4.00 9.34
N ASN A 19 0.05 -4.98 8.50
CA ASN A 19 0.65 -4.77 7.19
C ASN A 19 -0.39 -4.40 6.12
N ARG A 20 -1.48 -3.75 6.51
CA ARG A 20 -2.58 -3.37 5.60
C ARG A 20 -2.42 -1.91 5.19
N TRP A 21 -2.39 -1.69 3.89
CA TRP A 21 -2.15 -0.39 3.29
C TRP A 21 -3.21 -0.09 2.24
N GLU A 22 -3.90 1.02 2.39
CA GLU A 22 -4.87 1.53 1.43
C GLU A 22 -4.16 2.39 0.38
N ILE A 23 -4.46 2.19 -0.90
CA ILE A 23 -3.92 2.99 -2.00
C ILE A 23 -4.73 4.29 -2.11
N ILE A 24 -4.12 5.40 -1.69
CA ILE A 24 -4.75 6.74 -1.70
C ILE A 24 -4.33 7.61 -2.87
N ARG A 25 -3.36 7.19 -3.68
CA ARG A 25 -2.96 7.88 -4.92
C ARG A 25 -2.31 6.89 -5.87
N MET A 26 -2.72 6.97 -7.13
CA MET A 26 -2.08 6.25 -8.24
C MET A 26 -1.50 7.25 -9.24
N GLY A 27 -0.32 6.95 -9.75
CA GLY A 27 0.41 7.79 -10.69
C GLY A 27 1.81 7.23 -10.97
N ALA A 28 2.76 8.11 -11.28
CA ALA A 28 4.18 7.75 -11.32
C ALA A 28 4.68 7.29 -9.93
N ASP A 29 4.25 8.02 -8.90
CA ASP A 29 4.42 7.66 -7.50
C ASP A 29 3.10 7.19 -6.91
N ILE A 30 3.17 6.12 -6.12
CA ILE A 30 2.04 5.56 -5.40
C ILE A 30 2.13 6.04 -3.95
N LYS A 31 1.02 6.60 -3.47
CA LYS A 31 0.86 6.97 -2.07
C LYS A 31 -0.07 5.97 -1.42
N ILE A 32 0.38 5.42 -0.31
CA ILE A 32 -0.37 4.47 0.50
C ILE A 32 -0.54 4.98 1.92
N LYS A 33 -1.63 4.56 2.56
CA LYS A 33 -1.96 4.89 3.94
C LYS A 33 -2.15 3.60 4.73
N CYS A 34 -1.49 3.49 5.88
CA CYS A 34 -1.74 2.37 6.78
C CYS A 34 -3.14 2.50 7.39
N VAL A 35 -3.94 1.43 7.30
CA VAL A 35 -5.34 1.43 7.77
C VAL A 35 -5.42 1.57 9.30
N LYS A 36 -4.41 1.10 10.04
CA LYS A 36 -4.42 1.08 11.52
C LYS A 36 -3.85 2.36 12.14
N CYS A 37 -2.67 2.80 11.72
CA CYS A 37 -2.00 3.95 12.33
C CYS A 37 -2.09 5.24 11.49
N GLY A 38 -2.68 5.18 10.29
CA GLY A 38 -2.80 6.33 9.40
C GLY A 38 -1.49 6.81 8.77
N GLN A 39 -0.37 6.10 8.99
CA GLN A 39 0.91 6.51 8.44
C GLN A 39 0.87 6.49 6.91
N MET A 40 1.32 7.57 6.28
CA MET A 40 1.36 7.69 4.83
C MET A 40 2.78 7.48 4.33
N VAL A 41 2.93 6.74 3.23
CA VAL A 41 4.20 6.54 2.54
C VAL A 41 3.98 6.81 1.06
N MET A 42 4.89 7.56 0.46
CA MET A 42 4.94 7.77 -0.99
C MET A 42 6.18 7.05 -1.52
N MET A 43 6.03 6.30 -2.60
CA MET A 43 7.16 5.66 -3.26
C MET A 43 6.91 5.51 -4.76
N PRO A 44 7.97 5.40 -5.57
CA PRO A 44 7.82 5.16 -7.00
C PRO A 44 7.07 3.85 -7.25
N ARG A 45 6.22 3.83 -8.29
CA ARG A 45 5.42 2.65 -8.67
C ARG A 45 6.24 1.37 -8.78
N ARG A 46 7.45 1.45 -9.36
CA ARG A 46 8.36 0.32 -9.53
C ARG A 46 8.83 -0.28 -8.20
N GLU A 47 9.01 0.56 -7.18
CA GLU A 47 9.34 0.08 -5.84
C GLU A 47 8.13 -0.53 -5.15
N PHE A 48 6.96 0.11 -5.29
CA PHE A 48 5.70 -0.39 -4.75
C PHE A 48 5.41 -1.80 -5.25
N GLU A 49 5.49 -2.04 -6.56
CA GLU A 49 5.23 -3.35 -7.15
C GLU A 49 6.21 -4.44 -6.65
N LYS A 50 7.47 -4.09 -6.39
CA LYS A 50 8.45 -5.02 -5.80
C LYS A 50 8.15 -5.35 -4.34
N LYS A 51 7.71 -4.34 -3.56
CA LYS A 51 7.45 -4.41 -2.12
C LYS A 51 6.06 -4.95 -1.79
N MET A 52 5.09 -4.82 -2.70
CA MET A 52 3.76 -5.37 -2.58
C MET A 52 3.81 -6.89 -2.60
N LYS A 53 3.08 -7.54 -1.69
CA LYS A 53 2.98 -8.99 -1.59
C LYS A 53 1.73 -9.51 -2.28
N LYS A 54 0.57 -8.96 -1.91
CA LYS A 54 -0.74 -9.31 -2.45
C LYS A 54 -1.75 -8.20 -2.20
N ILE A 55 -2.86 -8.23 -2.93
CA ILE A 55 -4.05 -7.41 -2.67
C ILE A 55 -4.92 -8.20 -1.68
N LEU A 56 -5.38 -7.56 -0.60
CA LEU A 56 -6.25 -8.14 0.42
C LEU A 56 -7.72 -7.89 0.10
N GLU A 57 -8.05 -6.63 -0.22
CA GLU A 57 -9.40 -6.20 -0.55
C GLU A 57 -9.33 -5.30 -1.79
N LYS A 58 -10.25 -5.51 -2.72
CA LYS A 58 -10.47 -4.62 -3.86
C LYS A 58 -11.58 -3.63 -3.52
N ALA A 59 -11.42 -2.40 -3.99
CA ALA A 59 -12.46 -1.38 -3.93
C ALA A 59 -13.63 -1.68 -4.88
#